data_AF-A0A1M3BJ81-F1
#
_entry.id   AF-A0A1M3BJ81-F1
#
_cell.length_a   1.000
_cell.length_b   1.000
_cell.length_c   1.000
_cell.angle_alpha   90.00
_cell.angle_beta   90.00
_cell.angle_gamma   90.00
#
_symmetry.space_group_name_H-M   'P 1'
#
loop_
_entity.id
_entity.type
_entity.pdbx_description
1 polymer ?
#
loop_
_entity_poly.entity_id
_entity_poly.type
_entity_poly.pdbx_seq_one_letter_code
_entity_poly.pdbx_strand_id
1 'polypeptide(L)'
;MSEGHAGVRSYQRIFSPDRRIHQVEGRPLPVPGGVPLRWLGWMAGSLVAVLALGSGSLIVPAVAAAAAGAGGLAIGDRTAGLLAAAAATAGTIACGTVLGALDWPLRLVVVPMAVATAATQATPDGRRPERFALSWVALRLAPARRSLGRGLPAAGTRRGLDSRLWIAPDAGGPALRHARITGPGAVHFASPVTVRRRLRGGLVVREPGRLTRRARLHHRVALRPGQTLEVRP
;
A
#
# COMPACT_ATOMS: atom_id res chain seq x y z
N MET A 1 -0.39 34.56 0.85
CA MET A 1 -0.31 33.14 1.26
C MET A 1 -1.15 32.37 0.25
N SER A 2 -0.50 31.67 -0.68
CA SER A 2 -1.20 30.83 -1.67
C SER A 2 -0.87 29.39 -1.32
N GLU A 3 -1.84 28.67 -0.79
CA GLU A 3 -1.76 27.23 -0.56
C GLU A 3 -1.68 26.53 -1.91
N GLY A 4 -0.47 26.16 -2.31
CA GLY A 4 -0.21 25.37 -3.50
C GLY A 4 -0.82 23.99 -3.35
N HIS A 5 -2.08 23.86 -3.75
CA HIS A 5 -2.72 22.57 -3.95
C HIS A 5 -1.98 21.88 -5.10
N ALA A 6 -1.17 20.87 -4.76
CA ALA A 6 -0.50 20.04 -5.74
C ALA A 6 -1.57 19.35 -6.59
N GLY A 7 -1.85 19.91 -7.77
CA GLY A 7 -2.83 19.39 -8.70
C GLY A 7 -2.55 17.92 -8.97
N VAL A 8 -3.54 17.06 -8.71
CA VAL A 8 -3.47 15.63 -8.96
C VAL A 8 -3.26 15.42 -10.47
N ARG A 9 -2.00 15.25 -10.88
CA ARG A 9 -1.58 15.21 -12.30
C ARG A 9 -2.06 13.98 -13.08
N SER A 10 -2.78 13.05 -12.46
CA SER A 10 -3.33 11.88 -13.17
C SER A 10 -4.42 11.18 -12.35
N TYR A 11 -5.66 11.26 -12.81
CA TYR A 11 -6.77 10.45 -12.32
C TYR A 11 -6.51 8.94 -12.47
N GLN A 12 -5.68 8.54 -13.45
CA GLN A 12 -5.35 7.13 -13.70
C GLN A 12 -4.46 6.49 -12.62
N ARG A 13 -3.76 7.29 -11.81
CA ARG A 13 -3.00 6.76 -10.67
C ARG A 13 -3.89 6.37 -9.47
N ILE A 14 -5.08 6.95 -9.39
CA ILE A 14 -6.05 6.73 -8.31
C ILE A 14 -7.10 5.71 -8.73
N PHE A 15 -7.55 5.77 -10.00
CA PHE A 15 -8.59 4.88 -10.53
C PHE A 15 -7.98 3.79 -11.42
N SER A 16 -8.08 2.54 -10.98
CA SER A 16 -7.71 1.39 -11.82
C SER A 16 -8.77 1.18 -12.91
N PRO A 17 -8.41 1.15 -14.21
CA PRO A 17 -9.37 0.91 -15.27
C PRO A 17 -10.06 -0.45 -15.09
N ASP A 18 -11.39 -0.45 -15.16
CA ASP A 18 -12.22 -1.65 -15.08
C ASP A 18 -12.75 -1.96 -16.49
N ARG A 19 -12.40 -3.12 -17.04
CA ARG A 19 -12.82 -3.51 -18.39
C ARG A 19 -14.24 -4.06 -18.34
N ARG A 20 -15.14 -3.52 -19.16
CA ARG A 20 -16.58 -3.82 -19.14
C ARG A 20 -17.12 -4.08 -20.54
N ILE A 21 -18.11 -4.95 -20.63
CA ILE A 21 -18.91 -5.17 -21.85
C ILE A 21 -20.17 -4.35 -21.72
N HIS A 22 -20.42 -3.45 -22.66
CA HIS A 22 -21.62 -2.61 -22.69
C HIS A 22 -22.66 -3.12 -23.70
N GLN A 23 -22.20 -3.81 -24.74
CA GLN A 23 -23.02 -4.28 -25.84
C GLN A 23 -22.53 -5.66 -26.32
N VAL A 24 -23.45 -6.47 -26.81
CA VAL A 24 -23.16 -7.74 -27.50
C VAL A 24 -23.83 -7.66 -28.86
N GLU A 25 -23.06 -7.86 -29.94
CA GLU A 25 -23.56 -7.76 -31.33
C GLU A 25 -24.29 -6.42 -31.62
N GLY A 26 -23.78 -5.32 -31.03
CA GLY A 26 -24.37 -3.99 -31.19
C GLY A 26 -25.65 -3.74 -30.38
N ARG A 27 -26.17 -4.73 -29.65
CA ARG A 27 -27.31 -4.57 -28.75
C ARG A 27 -26.83 -4.20 -27.35
N PRO A 28 -27.36 -3.12 -26.72
CA PRO A 28 -27.02 -2.77 -25.36
C PRO A 28 -27.48 -3.86 -24.39
N LEU A 29 -26.61 -4.18 -23.44
CA LEU A 29 -26.97 -5.09 -22.36
C LEU A 29 -28.00 -4.42 -21.44
N PRO A 30 -28.97 -5.17 -20.88
CA PRO A 30 -29.98 -4.64 -19.96
C PRO A 30 -29.41 -4.26 -18.58
N VAL A 31 -28.08 -4.13 -18.45
CA VAL A 31 -27.37 -3.82 -17.21
C VAL A 31 -26.76 -2.42 -17.33
N PRO A 32 -27.25 -1.44 -16.54
CA PRO A 32 -26.71 -0.08 -16.55
C PRO A 32 -25.21 -0.10 -16.20
N GLY A 33 -24.39 0.55 -17.01
CA GLY A 33 -22.94 0.61 -16.78
C GLY A 33 -22.15 -0.63 -17.21
N GLY A 34 -22.78 -1.58 -17.90
CA GLY A 34 -22.13 -2.75 -18.49
C GLY A 34 -21.67 -3.81 -17.48
N VAL A 35 -21.31 -4.98 -17.99
CA VAL A 35 -20.86 -6.13 -17.18
C VAL A 35 -19.33 -6.13 -17.08
N PRO A 36 -18.73 -6.10 -15.88
CA PRO A 36 -17.29 -6.20 -15.71
C PRO A 36 -16.74 -7.55 -16.21
N LEU A 37 -15.66 -7.53 -16.99
CA LEU A 37 -14.98 -8.76 -17.43
C LEU A 37 -14.51 -9.61 -16.24
N ARG A 38 -14.16 -8.96 -15.13
CA ARG A 38 -13.79 -9.65 -13.89
C ARG A 38 -14.96 -10.42 -13.28
N TRP A 39 -16.16 -9.84 -13.32
CA TRP A 39 -17.36 -10.51 -12.84
C TRP A 39 -17.64 -11.76 -13.68
N LEU A 40 -17.50 -11.66 -15.01
CA LEU A 40 -17.60 -12.82 -15.91
C LEU A 40 -16.55 -13.89 -15.61
N GLY A 41 -15.30 -13.48 -15.35
CA GLY A 41 -14.23 -14.41 -14.96
C GLY A 41 -14.56 -15.18 -13.68
N TRP A 42 -15.06 -14.49 -12.64
CA TRP A 42 -15.50 -15.13 -11.40
C TRP A 42 -16.73 -16.03 -11.59
N MET A 43 -17.68 -15.60 -12.42
CA MET A 43 -18.88 -16.38 -12.73
C MET A 43 -18.50 -17.67 -13.47
N ALA A 44 -17.67 -17.58 -14.52
CA ALA A 44 -17.20 -18.76 -15.24
C ALA A 44 -16.38 -19.69 -14.34
N GLY A 45 -15.44 -19.16 -13.54
CA GLY A 45 -14.63 -19.96 -12.63
C GLY A 45 -15.47 -20.65 -11.54
N SER A 46 -16.46 -19.96 -10.97
CA SER A 46 -17.37 -20.55 -9.98
C SER A 46 -18.31 -21.59 -10.60
N LEU A 47 -18.79 -21.38 -11.82
CA LEU A 47 -19.55 -22.40 -12.55
C LEU A 47 -18.73 -23.68 -12.76
N VAL A 48 -17.47 -23.56 -13.20
CA VAL A 48 -16.57 -24.71 -13.34
C VAL A 48 -16.36 -25.41 -12.00
N ALA A 49 -16.18 -24.65 -10.91
CA ALA A 49 -16.03 -25.22 -9.58
C ALA A 49 -17.29 -25.98 -9.13
N VAL A 50 -18.48 -25.43 -9.37
CA VAL A 50 -19.75 -26.10 -9.08
C VAL A 50 -19.90 -27.39 -9.89
N LEU A 51 -19.57 -27.37 -11.18
CA LEU A 51 -19.61 -28.56 -12.02
C LEU A 51 -18.63 -29.64 -11.53
N ALA A 52 -17.41 -29.25 -11.18
CA ALA A 52 -16.41 -30.16 -10.64
C ALA A 52 -16.89 -30.79 -9.32
N LEU A 53 -17.34 -29.97 -8.36
CA LEU A 53 -17.82 -30.44 -7.05
C LEU A 53 -19.10 -31.27 -7.16
N GLY A 54 -20.00 -30.92 -8.08
CA GLY A 54 -21.25 -31.63 -8.33
C GLY A 54 -21.10 -32.90 -9.17
N SER A 55 -19.92 -33.18 -9.74
CA SER A 55 -19.69 -34.34 -10.60
C SER A 55 -19.68 -35.69 -9.85
N GLY A 56 -19.51 -35.67 -8.53
CA GLY A 56 -19.30 -36.88 -7.72
C GLY A 56 -17.93 -37.55 -7.92
N SER A 57 -17.01 -36.93 -8.67
CA SER A 57 -15.69 -37.50 -8.95
C SER A 57 -14.76 -37.44 -7.75
N LEU A 58 -14.09 -38.56 -7.45
CA LEU A 58 -13.03 -38.64 -6.43
C LEU A 58 -11.75 -37.89 -6.81
N ILE A 59 -11.59 -37.50 -8.08
CA ILE A 59 -10.42 -36.74 -8.55
C ILE A 59 -10.41 -35.34 -7.91
N VAL A 60 -11.58 -34.71 -7.79
CA VAL A 60 -11.70 -33.35 -7.24
C VAL A 60 -11.23 -33.25 -5.79
N PRO A 61 -11.73 -34.08 -4.84
CA PRO A 61 -11.23 -34.07 -3.47
C PRO A 61 -9.75 -34.50 -3.37
N ALA A 62 -9.28 -35.41 -4.23
CA ALA A 62 -7.88 -35.83 -4.24
C ALA A 62 -6.93 -34.69 -4.67
N VAL A 63 -7.27 -33.98 -5.76
CA VAL A 63 -6.50 -32.82 -6.24
C VAL A 63 -6.53 -31.69 -5.21
N ALA A 64 -7.70 -31.42 -4.60
CA ALA A 64 -7.83 -30.41 -3.55
C ALA A 64 -6.97 -30.76 -2.33
N ALA A 65 -6.99 -32.02 -1.87
CA ALA A 65 -6.13 -32.49 -0.79
C ALA A 65 -4.64 -32.36 -1.12
N ALA A 66 -4.23 -32.78 -2.32
CA ALA A 66 -2.83 -32.69 -2.74
C ALA A 66 -2.34 -31.23 -2.76
N ALA A 67 -3.15 -30.31 -3.33
CA ALA A 67 -2.83 -28.89 -3.39
C ALA A 67 -2.80 -28.25 -1.99
N ALA A 68 -3.80 -28.52 -1.16
CA ALA A 68 -3.87 -27.99 0.20
C ALA A 68 -2.77 -28.56 1.10
N GLY A 69 -2.47 -29.85 0.99
CA GLY A 69 -1.40 -30.51 1.71
C GLY A 69 -0.02 -29.96 1.34
N ALA A 70 0.25 -29.79 0.04
CA ALA A 70 1.47 -29.14 -0.44
C ALA A 70 1.57 -27.69 0.06
N GLY A 71 0.47 -26.93 0.04
CA GLY A 71 0.42 -25.57 0.58
C GLY A 71 0.67 -25.53 2.09
N GLY A 72 0.07 -26.43 2.86
CA GLY A 72 0.28 -26.56 4.30
C GLY A 72 1.73 -26.91 4.64
N LEU A 73 2.35 -27.82 3.89
CA LEU A 73 3.78 -28.13 4.01
C LEU A 73 4.69 -26.96 3.64
N ALA A 74 4.30 -26.14 2.65
CA ALA A 74 5.09 -24.99 2.21
C ALA A 74 5.02 -23.81 3.20
N ILE A 75 3.92 -23.69 3.95
CA ILE A 75 3.68 -22.57 4.88
C ILE A 75 4.01 -22.96 6.33
N GLY A 76 3.85 -24.23 6.69
CA GLY A 76 4.01 -24.73 8.05
C GLY A 76 4.85 -26.02 8.09
N ASP A 77 4.34 -27.02 8.79
CA ASP A 77 4.99 -28.29 9.03
C ASP A 77 4.17 -29.47 8.48
N ARG A 78 4.61 -30.70 8.77
CA ARG A 78 3.91 -31.92 8.34
C ARG A 78 2.49 -32.00 8.90
N THR A 79 2.27 -31.57 10.14
CA THR A 79 0.95 -31.59 10.76
C THR A 79 0.01 -30.61 10.07
N ALA A 80 0.47 -29.39 9.77
CA ALA A 80 -0.28 -28.41 8.99
C ALA A 80 -0.62 -28.92 7.58
N GLY A 81 0.33 -29.60 6.92
CA GLY A 81 0.09 -30.25 5.63
C GLY A 81 -1.02 -31.30 5.69
N LEU A 82 -0.95 -32.22 6.65
CA LEU A 82 -1.96 -33.27 6.80
C LEU A 82 -3.34 -32.70 7.16
N LEU A 83 -3.41 -31.74 8.07
CA LEU A 83 -4.66 -31.07 8.44
C LEU A 83 -5.26 -30.30 7.26
N ALA A 84 -4.44 -29.60 6.48
CA ALA A 84 -4.89 -28.89 5.28
C ALA A 84 -5.44 -29.85 4.22
N ALA A 85 -4.76 -30.98 3.98
CA ALA A 85 -5.22 -32.01 3.05
C ALA A 85 -6.55 -32.62 3.52
N ALA A 86 -6.64 -33.04 4.78
CA ALA A 86 -7.86 -33.61 5.36
C ALA A 86 -9.04 -32.63 5.33
N ALA A 87 -8.80 -31.36 5.70
CA ALA A 87 -9.81 -30.31 5.64
C ALA A 87 -10.28 -30.05 4.21
N ALA A 88 -9.38 -30.07 3.22
CA ALA A 88 -9.74 -29.88 1.82
C ALA A 88 -10.56 -31.06 1.27
N THR A 89 -10.22 -32.31 1.61
CA THR A 89 -11.04 -33.48 1.27
C THR A 89 -12.42 -33.39 1.89
N ALA A 90 -12.50 -33.16 3.21
CA ALA A 90 -13.78 -33.07 3.90
C ALA A 90 -14.63 -31.91 3.36
N GLY A 91 -14.02 -30.73 3.14
CA GLY A 91 -14.69 -29.56 2.62
C GLY A 91 -15.20 -29.74 1.19
N THR A 92 -14.42 -30.38 0.31
CA THR A 92 -14.86 -30.65 -1.07
C THR A 92 -16.01 -31.65 -1.11
N ILE A 93 -15.96 -32.71 -0.30
CA ILE A 93 -17.07 -33.67 -0.19
C ILE A 93 -18.33 -32.98 0.34
N ALA A 94 -18.21 -32.22 1.44
CA ALA A 94 -19.33 -31.49 2.04
C ALA A 94 -19.95 -30.45 1.09
N CYS A 95 -19.11 -29.69 0.37
CA CYS A 95 -19.59 -28.77 -0.65
C CYS A 95 -20.29 -29.51 -1.80
N GLY A 96 -19.73 -30.63 -2.25
CA GLY A 96 -20.33 -31.47 -3.29
C GLY A 96 -21.72 -31.99 -2.90
N THR A 97 -21.89 -32.48 -1.66
CA THR A 97 -23.20 -32.92 -1.16
C THR A 97 -24.20 -31.77 -1.03
N VAL A 98 -23.79 -30.62 -0.49
CA VAL A 98 -24.67 -29.44 -0.40
C VAL A 98 -25.09 -28.96 -1.79
N LEU A 99 -24.15 -28.87 -2.74
CA LEU A 99 -24.47 -28.50 -4.13
C LEU A 99 -25.33 -29.56 -4.82
N GLY A 100 -25.14 -30.84 -4.48
CA GLY A 100 -25.96 -31.94 -4.97
C GLY A 100 -27.42 -31.84 -4.54
N ALA A 101 -27.69 -31.26 -3.37
CA ALA A 101 -29.04 -31.04 -2.84
C ALA A 101 -29.77 -29.83 -3.48
N LEU A 102 -29.06 -28.97 -4.21
CA LEU A 102 -29.65 -27.82 -4.90
C LEU A 102 -30.19 -28.22 -6.27
N ASP A 103 -31.37 -27.71 -6.60
CA ASP A 103 -31.90 -27.81 -7.95
C ASP A 103 -30.96 -27.16 -8.98
N TRP A 104 -31.05 -27.63 -10.22
CA TRP A 104 -30.17 -27.19 -11.30
C TRP A 104 -30.13 -25.66 -11.51
N PRO A 105 -31.22 -24.86 -11.41
CA PRO A 105 -31.12 -23.42 -11.65
C PRO A 105 -30.41 -22.71 -10.49
N LEU A 106 -30.65 -23.15 -9.25
CA LEU A 106 -29.96 -22.60 -8.08
C LEU A 106 -28.47 -22.91 -8.16
N ARG A 107 -28.14 -24.15 -8.48
CA ARG A 107 -26.77 -24.63 -8.57
C ARG A 107 -25.99 -23.99 -9.71
N LEU A 108 -26.54 -23.98 -10.92
CA LEU A 108 -25.79 -23.60 -12.13
C LEU A 108 -25.87 -22.12 -12.48
N VAL A 109 -26.88 -21.40 -11.97
CA VAL A 109 -27.05 -19.96 -12.26
C VAL A 109 -26.86 -19.14 -10.99
N VAL A 110 -27.66 -19.39 -9.96
CA VAL A 110 -27.71 -18.51 -8.78
C VAL A 110 -26.41 -18.55 -7.98
N VAL A 111 -25.86 -19.74 -7.70
CA VAL A 111 -24.62 -19.89 -6.93
C VAL A 111 -23.42 -19.20 -7.64
N PRO A 112 -23.12 -19.48 -8.93
CA PRO A 112 -22.04 -18.78 -9.62
C PRO A 112 -22.22 -17.26 -9.68
N MET A 113 -23.45 -16.80 -9.89
CA MET A 113 -23.79 -15.38 -9.95
C MET A 113 -23.57 -14.69 -8.58
N ALA A 114 -23.97 -15.34 -7.50
CA ALA A 114 -23.77 -14.86 -6.14
C ALA A 114 -22.27 -14.81 -5.78
N VAL A 115 -21.52 -15.87 -6.11
CA VAL A 115 -20.06 -15.91 -5.89
C VAL A 115 -19.35 -14.81 -6.67
N ALA A 116 -19.70 -14.61 -7.94
CA ALA A 116 -19.11 -13.54 -8.76
C ALA A 116 -19.40 -12.15 -8.20
N THR A 117 -20.61 -11.93 -7.70
CA THR A 117 -21.02 -10.67 -7.08
C THR A 117 -20.27 -10.43 -5.78
N ALA A 118 -20.22 -11.43 -4.90
CA ALA A 118 -19.47 -11.35 -3.65
C ALA A 118 -17.97 -11.13 -3.89
N ALA A 119 -17.36 -11.85 -4.83
CA ALA A 119 -15.93 -11.73 -5.15
C ALA A 119 -15.57 -10.39 -5.82
N THR A 120 -16.53 -9.70 -6.44
CA THR A 120 -16.28 -8.38 -7.04
C THR A 120 -16.58 -7.23 -6.08
N GLN A 121 -17.45 -7.46 -5.09
CA GLN A 121 -17.76 -6.49 -4.04
C GLN A 121 -16.84 -6.60 -2.81
N ALA A 122 -16.27 -7.77 -2.53
CA ALA A 122 -15.36 -7.97 -1.42
C ALA A 122 -14.06 -7.17 -1.64
N THR A 123 -13.80 -6.19 -0.78
CA THR A 123 -12.59 -5.38 -0.82
C THR A 123 -11.79 -5.47 0.48
N PRO A 124 -11.16 -6.62 0.77
CA PRO A 124 -10.29 -6.76 1.95
C PRO A 124 -9.16 -5.71 1.89
N ASP A 125 -9.03 -4.90 2.94
CA ASP A 125 -8.09 -3.78 3.03
C ASP A 125 -8.20 -2.76 1.87
N GLY A 126 -9.41 -2.61 1.30
CA GLY A 126 -9.64 -1.77 0.11
C GLY A 126 -9.00 -2.32 -1.17
N ARG A 127 -8.49 -3.56 -1.14
CA ARG A 127 -7.86 -4.23 -2.28
C ARG A 127 -8.80 -5.24 -2.90
N ARG A 128 -8.54 -5.54 -4.17
CA ARG A 128 -9.20 -6.65 -4.88
C ARG A 128 -8.83 -7.98 -4.21
N PRO A 129 -9.77 -8.93 -4.07
CA PRO A 129 -9.54 -10.14 -3.30
C PRO A 129 -8.46 -11.03 -3.92
N GLU A 130 -8.35 -11.08 -5.26
CA GLU A 130 -7.27 -11.81 -5.92
C GLU A 130 -5.88 -11.21 -5.61
N ARG A 131 -5.78 -9.89 -5.50
CA ARG A 131 -4.52 -9.20 -5.14
C ARG A 131 -4.20 -9.37 -3.66
N PHE A 132 -5.23 -9.32 -2.81
CA PHE A 132 -5.10 -9.60 -1.39
C PHE A 132 -4.59 -11.04 -1.18
N ALA A 133 -5.23 -12.03 -1.80
CA ALA A 133 -4.83 -13.43 -1.71
C ALA A 133 -3.39 -13.64 -2.19
N LEU A 134 -3.00 -13.07 -3.34
CA LEU A 134 -1.62 -13.14 -3.83
C LEU A 134 -0.62 -12.49 -2.87
N SER A 135 -0.97 -11.33 -2.30
CA SER A 135 -0.11 -10.64 -1.32
C SER A 135 0.00 -11.45 -0.02
N TRP A 136 -1.09 -12.04 0.44
CA TRP A 136 -1.15 -12.88 1.63
C TRP A 136 -0.31 -14.15 1.45
N VAL A 137 -0.46 -14.85 0.32
CA VAL A 137 0.38 -16.01 -0.03
C VAL A 137 1.84 -15.60 -0.14
N ALA A 138 2.15 -14.48 -0.82
CA ALA A 138 3.51 -13.99 -0.94
C ALA A 138 4.14 -13.66 0.43
N LEU A 139 3.35 -13.13 1.38
CA LEU A 139 3.79 -12.86 2.74
C LEU A 139 4.05 -14.16 3.52
N ARG A 140 3.18 -15.17 3.39
CA ARG A 140 3.34 -16.48 4.03
C ARG A 140 4.54 -17.25 3.49
N LEU A 141 4.81 -17.12 2.19
CA LEU A 141 5.96 -17.72 1.52
C LEU A 141 7.23 -16.86 1.59
N ALA A 142 7.17 -15.65 2.15
CA ALA A 142 8.32 -14.77 2.26
C ALA A 142 9.52 -15.43 2.97
N PRO A 143 9.37 -16.16 4.09
CA PRO A 143 10.49 -16.84 4.75
C PRO A 143 11.22 -17.84 3.84
N ALA A 144 10.49 -18.47 2.90
CA ALA A 144 11.06 -19.42 1.94
C ALA A 144 11.74 -18.72 0.75
N ARG A 145 11.49 -17.43 0.54
CA ARG A 145 12.10 -16.65 -0.55
C ARG A 145 13.47 -16.13 -0.13
N ARG A 146 14.45 -16.31 -1.01
CA ARG A 146 15.78 -15.71 -0.88
C ARG A 146 15.88 -14.48 -1.76
N SER A 147 16.35 -13.37 -1.20
CA SER A 147 16.72 -12.16 -1.94
C SER A 147 18.20 -11.91 -1.73
N LEU A 148 18.97 -11.78 -2.83
CA LEU A 148 20.43 -11.62 -2.79
C LEU A 148 21.14 -12.70 -1.93
N GLY A 149 20.70 -13.95 -2.05
CA GLY A 149 21.24 -15.07 -1.28
C GLY A 149 20.85 -15.11 0.20
N ARG A 150 20.11 -14.13 0.71
CA ARG A 150 19.64 -14.07 2.11
C ARG A 150 18.16 -14.42 2.19
N GLY A 151 17.78 -15.23 3.18
CA GLY A 151 16.36 -15.46 3.48
C GLY A 151 15.66 -14.15 3.82
N LEU A 152 14.49 -13.89 3.25
CA LEU A 152 13.69 -12.75 3.67
C LEU A 152 13.23 -12.96 5.12
N PRO A 153 13.17 -11.89 5.93
CA PRO A 153 12.75 -12.00 7.32
C PRO A 153 11.30 -12.49 7.40
N ALA A 154 10.99 -13.27 8.44
CA ALA A 154 9.63 -13.70 8.71
C ALA A 154 8.70 -12.49 8.95
N ALA A 155 7.42 -12.66 8.61
CA ALA A 155 6.41 -11.66 8.89
C ALA A 155 6.33 -11.40 10.40
N GLY A 156 6.33 -10.12 10.80
CA GLY A 156 6.29 -9.73 12.22
C GLY A 156 7.65 -9.66 12.91
N THR A 157 8.75 -10.04 12.25
CA THR A 157 10.09 -9.81 12.79
C THR A 157 10.32 -8.31 12.94
N ARG A 158 10.28 -7.82 14.18
CA ARG A 158 10.62 -6.42 14.51
C ARG A 158 12.09 -6.22 14.17
N ARG A 159 12.37 -5.54 13.07
CA ARG A 159 13.70 -4.97 12.85
C ARG A 159 13.82 -3.78 13.79
N GLY A 160 14.78 -3.85 14.72
CA GLY A 160 15.31 -2.64 15.31
C GLY A 160 15.81 -1.78 14.15
N LEU A 161 15.13 -0.65 13.90
CA LEU A 161 15.64 0.37 13.00
C LEU A 161 16.84 1.02 13.70
N ASP A 162 17.98 0.34 13.67
CA ASP A 162 19.28 0.92 14.02
C ASP A 162 19.84 1.75 12.85
N SER A 163 19.03 1.90 11.80
CA SER A 163 19.25 2.93 10.80
C SER A 163 18.97 4.28 11.47
N ARG A 164 20.05 4.99 11.83
CA ARG A 164 20.03 6.46 11.84
C ARG A 164 19.52 6.90 10.47
N LEU A 165 18.22 7.14 10.38
CA LEU A 165 17.58 7.60 9.16
C LEU A 165 18.16 8.99 8.88
N TRP A 166 19.15 9.05 8.00
CA TRP A 166 19.68 10.31 7.51
C TRP A 166 18.65 10.87 6.54
N ILE A 167 17.74 11.67 7.08
CA ILE A 167 16.90 12.55 6.27
C ILE A 167 17.84 13.62 5.75
N ALA A 168 18.24 13.49 4.48
CA ALA A 168 18.92 14.58 3.80
C ALA A 168 18.00 15.80 3.84
N PRO A 169 18.46 16.95 4.38
CA PRO A 169 17.66 18.16 4.37
C PRO A 169 17.30 18.49 2.92
N ASP A 170 16.03 18.77 2.68
CA ASP A 170 15.55 19.19 1.37
C ASP A 170 16.21 20.52 0.98
N ALA A 171 16.22 20.84 -0.31
CA ALA A 171 16.79 22.10 -0.79
C ALA A 171 16.10 23.35 -0.16
N GLY A 172 14.88 23.18 0.38
CA GLY A 172 14.10 24.15 1.14
C GLY A 172 14.22 24.04 2.66
N GLY A 173 15.16 23.24 3.17
CA GLY A 173 15.30 22.96 4.60
C GLY A 173 15.66 24.22 5.40
N PRO A 174 15.34 24.25 6.71
CA PRO A 174 15.52 25.42 7.58
C PRO A 174 16.98 25.72 7.95
N ALA A 175 17.94 25.39 7.09
CA ALA A 175 19.36 25.66 7.30
C ALA A 175 19.71 27.09 6.88
N LEU A 176 20.41 27.83 7.73
CA LEU A 176 20.90 29.16 7.37
C LEU A 176 21.99 29.02 6.29
N ARG A 177 21.82 29.71 5.17
CA ARG A 177 22.86 29.80 4.14
C ARG A 177 23.74 31.02 4.36
N HIS A 178 25.00 30.90 3.98
CA HIS A 178 25.92 32.04 4.02
C HIS A 178 25.40 33.15 3.10
N ALA A 179 25.19 34.34 3.66
CA ALA A 179 24.69 35.48 2.92
C ALA A 179 25.19 36.79 3.52
N ARG A 180 25.38 37.82 2.69
CA ARG A 180 25.76 39.17 3.12
C ARG A 180 24.72 40.16 2.61
N ILE A 181 24.07 40.87 3.52
CA ILE A 181 22.99 41.81 3.23
C ILE A 181 23.38 43.18 3.78
N THR A 182 23.29 44.22 2.97
CA THR A 182 23.58 45.61 3.39
C THR A 182 22.28 46.40 3.41
N GLY A 183 22.01 47.12 4.50
CA GLY A 183 20.81 47.93 4.67
C GLY A 183 20.77 49.21 3.81
N PRO A 184 19.66 49.97 3.86
CA PRO A 184 18.57 49.86 4.84
C PRO A 184 17.54 48.75 4.50
N GLY A 185 17.06 48.04 5.51
CA GLY A 185 16.04 46.99 5.33
C GLY A 185 15.79 46.14 6.58
N ALA A 186 14.77 45.29 6.56
CA ALA A 186 14.51 44.31 7.62
C ALA A 186 14.67 42.88 7.08
N VAL A 187 15.49 42.08 7.75
CA VAL A 187 15.67 40.66 7.41
C VAL A 187 14.86 39.82 8.37
N HIS A 188 14.00 38.95 7.83
CA HIS A 188 13.14 38.03 8.57
C HIS A 188 13.67 36.61 8.44
N PHE A 189 13.78 35.90 9.56
CA PHE A 189 14.20 34.51 9.62
C PHE A 189 13.01 33.63 10.01
N ALA A 190 12.82 32.51 9.30
CA ALA A 190 11.76 31.54 9.58
C ALA A 190 11.92 30.90 10.97
N SER A 191 13.18 30.72 11.42
CA SER A 191 13.55 30.21 12.73
C SER A 191 14.25 31.28 13.56
N PRO A 192 14.17 31.25 14.91
CA PRO A 192 14.84 32.23 15.75
C PRO A 192 16.36 32.10 15.62
N VAL A 193 17.05 33.21 15.40
CA VAL A 193 18.51 33.25 15.22
C VAL A 193 19.21 34.07 16.29
N THR A 194 20.50 33.79 16.51
CA THR A 194 21.32 34.61 17.41
C THR A 194 22.03 35.71 16.63
N VAL A 195 21.96 36.94 17.14
CA VAL A 195 22.57 38.12 16.50
C VAL A 195 23.71 38.63 17.38
N ARG A 196 24.91 38.72 16.82
CA ARG A 196 26.08 39.30 17.48
C ARG A 196 26.58 40.52 16.72
N ARG A 197 26.91 41.59 17.44
CA ARG A 197 27.62 42.75 16.87
C ARG A 197 29.11 42.43 16.78
N ARG A 198 29.72 42.69 15.62
CA ARG A 198 31.18 42.72 15.48
C ARG A 198 31.73 44.05 16.00
N LEU A 199 32.98 44.01 16.43
CA LEU A 199 33.77 45.17 16.84
C LEU A 199 33.88 46.25 15.74
N ARG A 200 33.76 45.88 14.46
CA ARG A 200 33.80 46.79 13.30
C ARG A 200 32.42 47.19 12.74
N GLY A 201 31.38 47.23 13.58
CA GLY A 201 30.06 47.77 13.20
C GLY A 201 29.12 46.86 12.39
N GLY A 202 29.57 45.66 11.99
CA GLY A 202 28.72 44.67 11.30
C GLY A 202 27.89 43.80 12.26
N LEU A 203 26.78 43.25 11.77
CA LEU A 203 25.97 42.24 12.46
C LEU A 203 26.27 40.85 11.90
N VAL A 204 26.42 39.85 12.77
CA VAL A 204 26.59 38.45 12.37
C VAL A 204 25.43 37.64 12.94
N VAL A 205 24.78 36.89 12.06
CA VAL A 205 23.69 35.96 12.41
C VAL A 205 24.24 34.54 12.38
N ARG A 206 23.89 33.75 13.39
CA ARG A 206 24.21 32.32 13.46
C ARG A 206 23.01 31.51 13.93
N GLU A 207 23.00 30.24 13.54
CA GLU A 207 22.06 29.26 14.08
C GLU A 207 22.17 29.23 15.62
N PRO A 208 21.04 29.08 16.33
CA PRO A 208 21.07 28.94 17.77
C PRO A 208 21.77 27.63 18.14
N GLY A 209 23.04 27.72 18.54
CA GLY A 209 23.75 26.62 19.20
C GLY A 209 23.22 26.39 20.62
N ARG A 210 24.06 25.87 21.53
CA ARG A 210 23.68 25.79 22.97
C ARG A 210 23.31 27.18 23.49
N LEU A 211 22.04 27.37 23.85
CA LEU A 211 21.51 28.62 24.39
C LEU A 211 22.26 28.97 25.68
N THR A 212 23.09 30.00 25.62
CA THR A 212 23.68 30.60 26.82
C THR A 212 22.68 31.57 27.44
N ARG A 213 22.70 31.73 28.77
CA ARG A 213 21.77 32.60 29.53
C ARG A 213 21.71 34.06 29.05
N ARG A 214 22.64 34.50 28.20
CA ARG A 214 22.76 35.85 27.64
C ARG A 214 22.43 35.93 26.14
N ALA A 215 22.11 34.82 25.48
CA ALA A 215 21.78 34.81 24.05
C ALA A 215 20.35 35.31 23.84
N ARG A 216 20.20 36.42 23.10
CA ARG A 216 18.89 36.91 22.65
C ARG A 216 18.59 36.33 21.28
N LEU A 217 17.42 35.72 21.16
CA LEU A 217 16.89 35.18 19.91
C LEU A 217 16.12 36.27 19.17
N HIS A 218 16.35 36.36 17.86
CA HIS A 218 15.70 37.34 17.00
C HIS A 218 15.09 36.63 15.80
N HIS A 219 13.83 36.92 15.48
CA HIS A 219 13.20 36.54 14.21
C HIS A 219 13.35 37.64 13.15
N ARG A 220 13.67 38.86 13.58
CA ARG A 220 13.75 40.03 12.73
C ARG A 220 14.97 40.87 13.11
N VAL A 221 15.74 41.26 12.11
CA VAL A 221 16.90 42.16 12.27
C VAL A 221 16.70 43.37 11.37
N ALA A 222 16.57 44.55 11.98
CA ALA A 222 16.52 45.82 11.26
C ALA A 222 17.94 46.33 10.99
N LEU A 223 18.23 46.67 9.73
CA LEU A 223 19.50 47.19 9.26
C LEU A 223 19.39 48.68 8.96
N ARG A 224 20.30 49.46 9.53
CA ARG A 224 20.46 50.89 9.21
C ARG A 224 21.18 51.07 7.86
N PRO A 225 21.08 52.25 7.22
CA PRO A 225 21.87 52.55 6.02
C PRO A 225 23.36 52.28 6.25
N GLY A 226 24.01 51.57 5.32
CA GLY A 226 25.43 51.19 5.43
C GLY A 226 25.75 50.05 6.40
N GLN A 227 24.76 49.53 7.13
CA GLN A 227 24.96 48.42 8.06
C GLN A 227 24.95 47.07 7.32
N THR A 228 25.99 46.27 7.51
CA THR A 228 26.10 44.93 6.91
C THR A 228 25.67 43.84 7.90
N LEU A 229 24.82 42.92 7.45
CA LEU A 229 24.46 41.66 8.07
C LEU A 229 25.16 40.51 7.36
N GLU A 230 25.88 39.69 8.09
CA GLU A 230 26.52 38.47 7.59
C GLU A 230 25.83 37.26 8.23
N VAL A 231 25.12 36.46 7.45
CA VAL A 231 24.55 35.18 7.86
C VAL A 231 25.65 34.13 7.74
N ARG A 232 25.96 33.46 8.84
CA ARG A 232 26.89 32.33 8.87
C ARG A 232 26.15 31.10 9.40
N PRO A 233 26.08 29.99 8.63
CA PRO A 233 25.67 28.70 9.17
C PRO A 233 26.51 28.34 10.39
#